data_AF-A0A345PEV1-F1
#
_entry.id   AF-A0A345PEV1-F1
#
_cell.length_a   1.000
_cell.length_b   1.000
_cell.length_c   1.000
_cell.angle_alpha   90.00
_cell.angle_beta   90.00
_cell.angle_gamma   90.00
#
_symmetry.space_group_name_H-M   'P 1'
#
loop_
_entity.id
_entity.type
_entity.pdbx_description
1 polymer ?
#
loop_
_entity_poly.entity_id
_entity_poly.type
_entity_poly.pdbx_seq_one_letter_code
_entity_poly.pdbx_strand_id
1 'polypeptide(L)'
;MNNRRRRSPRFCIFPGYNWCGPGCSGPDKPINAVDAACKEHDICYRKTRDYCRCDDQFVNRLTKLQDPYTEEGRQARLMLQYMRIQRDINCLFR
;
A
#
# COMPACT_ATOMS: atom_id res chain seq x y z
N MET A 1 17.88 -11.84 -25.88
CA MET A 1 17.21 -12.52 -24.75
C MET A 1 16.09 -11.64 -24.22
N ASN A 2 14.86 -11.87 -24.69
CA ASN A 2 13.71 -10.98 -24.45
C ASN A 2 12.95 -11.43 -23.20
N ASN A 3 13.38 -10.99 -22.01
CA ASN A 3 12.75 -11.35 -20.74
C ASN A 3 11.47 -10.53 -20.54
N ARG A 4 10.41 -10.89 -21.28
CA ARG A 4 9.05 -10.35 -21.08
C ARG A 4 8.52 -10.90 -19.75
N ARG A 5 8.92 -10.26 -18.64
CA ARG A 5 8.28 -10.44 -17.32
C ARG A 5 6.78 -10.26 -17.53
N ARG A 6 6.02 -11.33 -17.31
CA ARG A 6 4.56 -11.41 -17.44
C ARG A 6 3.94 -10.20 -16.72
N ARG A 7 3.49 -9.20 -17.48
CA ARG A 7 2.76 -8.05 -16.95
C ARG A 7 1.31 -8.50 -16.80
N SER A 8 0.97 -9.05 -15.64
CA SER A 8 -0.41 -9.24 -15.22
C SER A 8 -1.16 -7.90 -15.33
N PRO A 9 -2.45 -7.87 -15.71
CA PRO A 9 -3.22 -6.63 -15.76
C PRO A 9 -3.21 -6.00 -14.37
N ARG A 10 -2.64 -4.79 -14.28
CA ARG A 10 -2.51 -4.03 -13.03
C ARG A 10 -3.89 -3.47 -12.69
N PHE A 11 -4.66 -4.17 -11.87
CA PHE A 11 -5.93 -3.68 -11.38
C PHE A 11 -5.68 -2.76 -10.18
N CYS A 12 -5.13 -1.56 -10.45
CA CYS A 12 -5.03 -0.52 -9.42
C CYS A 12 -6.45 -0.01 -9.15
N ILE A 13 -7.03 -0.47 -8.05
CA ILE A 13 -8.40 -0.13 -7.64
C ILE A 13 -8.55 1.39 -7.45
N PHE A 14 -7.47 2.06 -7.03
CA PHE A 14 -7.42 3.52 -6.98
C PHE A 14 -6.79 4.06 -8.27
N PRO A 15 -7.56 4.75 -9.14
CA PRO A 15 -6.98 5.43 -10.30
C PRO A 15 -5.99 6.52 -9.81
N GLY A 16 -4.75 6.47 -10.28
CA GLY A 16 -3.71 7.47 -9.95
C GLY A 16 -2.62 7.01 -8.97
N TYR A 17 -2.64 5.77 -8.48
CA TYR A 17 -1.59 5.22 -7.60
C TYR A 17 -0.75 4.15 -8.33
N ASN A 18 0.57 4.19 -8.15
CA ASN A 18 1.50 3.24 -8.79
C ASN A 18 1.79 2.01 -7.92
N TRP A 19 1.68 2.17 -6.59
CA TRP A 19 2.05 1.20 -5.56
C TRP A 19 0.88 0.79 -4.68
N CYS A 20 -0.21 1.55 -4.65
CA CYS A 20 -1.33 1.26 -3.78
C CYS A 20 -2.45 0.47 -4.46
N GLY A 21 -2.54 -0.83 -4.15
CA GLY A 21 -3.62 -1.72 -4.58
C GLY A 21 -3.13 -3.13 -4.97
N PRO A 22 -4.00 -4.14 -4.93
CA PRO A 22 -3.63 -5.51 -5.28
C PRO A 22 -3.15 -5.60 -6.74
N GLY A 23 -1.91 -6.03 -6.93
CA GLY A 23 -1.29 -6.16 -8.26
C GLY A 23 -0.57 -4.90 -8.76
N CYS A 24 -0.46 -3.85 -7.94
CA CYS A 24 0.27 -2.63 -8.25
C CYS A 24 1.60 -2.58 -7.48
N SER A 25 2.57 -3.37 -7.94
CA SER A 25 3.98 -3.30 -7.48
C SER A 25 4.88 -2.92 -8.66
N GLY A 26 4.52 -1.81 -9.33
CA GLY A 26 5.13 -1.34 -10.58
C GLY A 26 6.28 -0.34 -10.39
N PRO A 27 7.22 -0.22 -11.35
CA PRO A 27 8.54 0.39 -11.18
C PRO A 27 8.56 1.92 -11.12
N ASP A 28 7.39 2.56 -11.25
CA ASP A 28 7.26 4.00 -11.40
C ASP A 28 7.44 4.69 -10.04
N LYS A 29 7.96 5.93 -10.04
CA LYS A 29 8.18 6.67 -8.79
C LYS A 29 6.85 6.85 -8.06
N PRO A 30 6.85 6.82 -6.71
CA PRO A 30 5.65 7.14 -5.96
C PRO A 30 5.16 8.52 -6.35
N ILE A 31 3.87 8.63 -6.66
CA ILE A 31 3.27 9.88 -7.15
C ILE A 31 3.01 10.84 -5.97
N ASN A 32 2.67 10.28 -4.80
CA ASN A 32 2.39 11.03 -3.59
C ASN A 32 2.90 10.32 -2.32
N ALA A 33 2.70 10.95 -1.17
CA ALA A 33 3.16 10.42 0.11
C ALA A 33 2.45 9.11 0.51
N VAL A 34 1.19 8.92 0.12
CA VAL A 34 0.42 7.70 0.35
C VAL A 34 1.01 6.55 -0.49
N ASP A 35 1.28 6.79 -1.77
CA ASP A 35 1.89 5.84 -2.70
C ASP A 35 3.31 5.42 -2.22
N ALA A 36 4.08 6.36 -1.67
CA ALA A 36 5.35 6.06 -1.03
C ALA A 36 5.19 5.15 0.20
N ALA A 37 4.14 5.34 1.00
CA ALA A 37 3.83 4.47 2.12
C ALA A 37 3.43 3.05 1.65
N CYS A 38 2.66 2.93 0.56
CA CYS A 38 2.29 1.62 -0.01
C CYS A 38 3.51 0.87 -0.54
N LYS A 39 4.47 1.58 -1.17
CA LYS A 39 5.75 1.01 -1.58
C LYS A 39 6.53 0.41 -0.41
N GLU A 40 6.63 1.14 0.70
CA GLU A 40 7.36 0.66 1.88
C GLU A 40 6.68 -0.54 2.52
N HIS A 41 5.34 -0.57 2.54
CA HIS A 41 4.54 -1.70 3.00
C HIS A 41 4.80 -2.96 2.18
N ASP A 42 4.75 -2.87 0.85
CA ASP A 42 5.09 -3.95 -0.09
C ASP A 42 6.50 -4.51 0.14
N ILE A 43 7.48 -3.61 0.34
CA ILE A 43 8.87 -3.98 0.62
C ILE A 43 8.96 -4.70 1.96
N CYS A 44 8.25 -4.23 2.99
CA CYS A 44 8.22 -4.83 4.31
C CYS A 44 7.66 -6.26 4.26
N TYR A 45 6.54 -6.48 3.56
CA TYR A 45 5.94 -7.79 3.32
C TYR A 45 6.94 -8.75 2.66
N ARG A 46 7.66 -8.29 1.64
CA ARG A 46 8.66 -9.12 0.93
C ARG A 46 9.90 -9.43 1.75
N LYS A 47 10.38 -8.49 2.56
CA LYS A 47 11.66 -8.60 3.27
C LYS A 47 11.53 -9.36 4.58
N THR A 48 10.50 -9.05 5.37
CA THR A 48 10.37 -9.55 6.75
C THR A 48 9.41 -10.72 6.85
N ARG A 49 8.37 -10.76 6.00
CA ARG A 49 7.20 -11.63 6.15
C ARG A 49 6.47 -11.49 7.50
N ASP A 50 6.78 -10.45 8.29
CA ASP A 50 6.05 -10.12 9.52
C ASP A 50 4.91 -9.17 9.18
N TYR A 51 3.81 -9.76 8.68
CA TYR A 51 2.65 -9.03 8.14
C TYR A 51 2.04 -8.07 9.17
N CYS A 52 1.87 -8.54 10.41
CA CYS A 52 1.34 -7.73 11.52
C CYS A 52 2.18 -6.47 11.78
N ARG A 53 3.51 -6.61 11.86
CA ARG A 53 4.41 -5.47 12.09
C ARG A 53 4.41 -4.50 10.92
N CYS A 54 4.40 -5.02 9.68
CA CYS A 54 4.36 -4.21 8.49
C CYS A 54 3.05 -3.42 8.38
N ASP A 55 1.92 -4.06 8.66
CA ASP A 55 0.61 -3.42 8.66
C ASP A 55 0.50 -2.33 9.73
N ASP A 56 1.02 -2.57 10.93
CA ASP A 56 0.99 -1.55 11.99
C ASP A 56 1.81 -0.31 11.63
N GLN A 57 3.01 -0.49 11.06
CA GLN A 57 3.81 0.63 10.57
C GLN A 57 3.09 1.40 9.46
N PHE A 58 2.40 0.69 8.57
CA PHE A 58 1.65 1.31 7.49
C PHE A 58 0.43 2.09 8.00
N VAL A 59 -0.34 1.52 8.94
CA VAL A 59 -1.46 2.20 9.62
C VAL A 59 -0.99 3.47 10.33
N ASN A 60 0.15 3.42 11.02
CA ASN A 60 0.74 4.60 11.68
C ASN A 60 1.12 5.69 10.69
N ARG A 61 1.64 5.30 9.52
CA ARG A 61 2.01 6.26 8.46
C ARG A 61 0.80 6.86 7.78
N LEU A 62 -0.18 6.04 7.39
CA LEU A 62 -1.46 6.51 6.82
C LEU A 62 -2.17 7.47 7.76
N THR A 63 -2.13 7.21 9.07
CA THR A 63 -2.73 8.10 10.08
C THR A 63 -2.17 9.53 9.99
N LYS A 64 -0.86 9.68 9.72
CA LYS A 64 -0.17 10.98 9.58
C LYS A 64 -0.40 11.63 8.22
N LEU A 65 -0.76 10.85 7.20
CA LEU A 65 -1.00 11.31 5.83
C LEU A 65 -2.47 11.66 5.57
N GLN A 66 -3.33 11.56 6.60
CA GLN A 66 -4.72 12.00 6.50
C GLN A 66 -4.77 13.52 6.42
N ASP A 67 -5.25 14.01 5.29
CA ASP A 67 -5.60 15.41 5.08
C ASP A 67 -6.99 15.47 4.43
N PRO A 68 -8.01 16.04 5.10
CA PRO A 68 -9.35 16.14 4.53
C PRO A 68 -9.45 17.11 3.35
N TYR A 69 -8.48 18.02 3.18
CA TYR A 69 -8.46 19.05 2.14
C TYR A 69 -7.82 18.57 0.84
N THR A 70 -7.08 17.46 0.86
CA THR A 70 -6.45 16.87 -0.33
C THR A 70 -7.15 15.59 -0.76
N GLU A 71 -7.15 15.31 -2.07
CA GLU A 71 -7.71 14.05 -2.59
C GLU A 71 -6.97 12.83 -2.04
N GLU A 72 -5.64 12.92 -1.99
CA GLU A 72 -4.76 11.90 -1.44
C GLU A 72 -5.00 11.63 0.04
N GLY A 73 -5.25 12.66 0.86
CA GLY A 73 -5.54 12.47 2.28
C GLY A 73 -6.92 11.85 2.53
N ARG A 74 -7.91 12.13 1.68
CA ARG A 74 -9.21 11.42 1.69
C ARG A 74 -9.03 9.95 1.30
N GLN A 75 -8.20 9.66 0.30
CA GLN A 75 -7.86 8.30 -0.09
C GLN A 75 -7.05 7.57 0.99
N ALA A 76 -6.13 8.27 1.67
CA ALA A 76 -5.39 7.75 2.82
C ALA A 76 -6.32 7.31 3.95
N ARG A 77 -7.40 8.07 4.20
CA ARG A 77 -8.41 7.72 5.21
C ARG A 77 -9.18 6.45 4.84
N LEU A 78 -9.61 6.29 3.59
CA LEU A 78 -10.25 5.06 3.13
C LEU A 78 -9.30 3.85 3.24
N MET A 79 -8.05 4.05 2.84
CA MET A 79 -7.00 3.04 2.97
C MET A 79 -6.76 2.67 4.44
N LEU A 80 -6.71 3.66 5.33
CA LEU A 80 -6.52 3.45 6.77
C LEU A 80 -7.64 2.59 7.37
N GLN A 81 -8.89 2.82 6.95
CA GLN A 81 -10.03 2.01 7.41
C GLN A 81 -9.88 0.55 6.97
N TYR A 82 -9.53 0.31 5.71
CA TYR A 82 -9.28 -1.04 5.19
C TYR A 82 -8.08 -1.71 5.90
N MET A 83 -6.96 -1.00 6.05
CA MET A 83 -5.74 -1.54 6.63
C MET A 83 -5.85 -1.82 8.12
N ARG A 84 -6.73 -1.14 8.85
CA ARG A 84 -7.03 -1.52 10.25
C ARG A 84 -7.64 -2.92 10.32
N ILE A 85 -8.60 -3.21 9.45
CA ILE A 85 -9.23 -4.54 9.37
C ILE A 85 -8.19 -5.58 8.94
N GLN A 86 -7.41 -5.30 7.89
CA GLN A 86 -6.37 -6.21 7.40
C GLN A 86 -5.29 -6.46 8.46
N ARG A 87 -4.81 -5.42 9.15
CA ARG A 87 -3.85 -5.53 10.25
C ARG A 87 -4.39 -6.46 11.33
N ASP A 88 -5.63 -6.24 11.77
CA ASP A 88 -6.21 -7.01 12.86
C ASP A 88 -6.31 -8.50 12.45
N ILE A 89 -6.70 -8.81 11.20
CA ILE A 89 -6.65 -10.18 10.66
C ILE A 89 -5.22 -10.73 10.66
N ASN A 90 -4.25 -10.02 10.09
CA ASN A 90 -2.86 -10.49 9.98
C ASN A 90 -2.15 -10.62 11.33
N CYS A 91 -2.55 -9.83 12.33
CA CYS A 91 -2.06 -9.95 13.70
C CYS A 91 -2.74 -11.09 14.47
N LEU A 92 -4.00 -11.42 14.16
CA LEU A 92 -4.71 -12.57 14.73
C LEU A 92 -4.15 -13.90 14.21
N PHE A 93 -3.72 -13.96 12.95
CA PHE A 93 -3.15 -15.15 12.30
C PHE A 93 -1.61 -15.18 12.30
N ARG A 94 -0.96 -14.46 13.23
CA ARG A 94 0.51 -14.31 13.33
C ARG A 94 1.20 -15.53 13.92
#